data_AF-A0A940ULK5-F1
#
_entry.id   AF-A0A940ULK5-F1
#
_cell.length_a   1.000
_cell.length_b   1.000
_cell.length_c   1.000
_cell.angle_alpha   90.00
_cell.angle_beta   90.00
_cell.angle_gamma   90.00
#
_symmetry.space_group_name_H-M   'P 1'
#
loop_
_entity.id
_entity.type
_entity.pdbx_description
1 polymer ?
#
loop_
_entity_poly.entity_id
_entity_poly.type
_entity_poly.pdbx_seq_one_letter_code
_entity_poly.pdbx_strand_id
1 'polypeptide(L)' 'MEDQNAYRLIQVRYRTGREGLVDDVTLNELIEWDRIRQFYRPPEGRWVDIHTGPVRRGVRRYRGPERTDIG' A
#
# COMPACT_ATOMS: atom_id res chain seq x y z
N MET A 1 -9.83 -4.63 30.83
CA MET A 1 -9.44 -5.15 29.49
C MET A 1 -9.86 -4.08 28.53
N GLU A 2 -8.98 -3.10 28.32
CA GLU A 2 -9.33 -1.82 27.72
C GLU A 2 -8.64 -1.68 26.36
N ASP A 3 -9.49 -1.52 25.34
CA ASP A 3 -9.32 -0.83 24.07
C ASP A 3 -7.89 -0.56 23.59
N GLN A 4 -7.20 -1.61 23.12
CA GLN A 4 -5.99 -1.45 22.30
C GLN A 4 -6.28 -1.61 20.81
N ASN A 5 -7.53 -1.50 20.38
CA ASN A 5 -7.83 -1.39 18.95
C ASN A 5 -7.73 0.07 18.54
N ALA A 6 -6.50 0.61 18.54
CA ALA A 6 -6.21 1.82 17.80
C ALA A 6 -6.45 1.49 16.32
N TYR A 7 -7.71 1.64 15.87
CA TYR A 7 -8.11 1.53 14.48
C TYR A 7 -7.27 2.54 13.71
N ARG A 8 -6.12 2.08 13.21
CA ARG A 8 -5.15 2.89 12.51
C ARG A 8 -5.73 3.06 11.11
N LEU A 9 -6.70 3.95 11.00
CA LEU A 9 -7.38 4.25 9.76
C LEU A 9 -6.33 4.72 8.76
N ILE A 10 -6.24 4.00 7.65
CA ILE A 10 -5.34 4.27 6.54
C ILE A 10 -6.15 5.02 5.48
N GLN A 11 -5.65 6.18 5.08
CA GLN A 11 -6.24 6.92 3.98
C GLN A 11 -5.92 6.21 2.67
N VAL A 12 -6.91 5.96 1.84
CA VAL A 12 -6.77 5.30 0.55
C VAL A 12 -7.32 6.20 -0.54
N ARG A 13 -6.76 6.03 -1.74
CA ARG A 13 -7.23 6.69 -2.96
C ARG A 13 -7.73 5.64 -3.92
N TYR A 14 -9.02 5.64 -4.18
CA TYR A 14 -9.69 4.75 -5.13
C TYR A 14 -9.29 5.09 -6.56
N ARG A 15 -9.45 4.11 -7.45
CA ARG A 15 -9.25 4.32 -8.90
C ARG A 15 -10.18 5.37 -9.51
N THR A 16 -11.35 5.54 -8.91
CA THR A 16 -12.32 6.58 -9.27
C THR A 16 -11.86 7.98 -8.90
N GLY A 17 -10.71 8.13 -8.24
CA GLY A 17 -10.18 9.41 -7.77
C GLY A 17 -10.72 9.84 -6.41
N ARG A 18 -11.69 9.09 -5.85
CA ARG A 18 -12.19 9.32 -4.49
C ARG A 18 -11.16 8.92 -3.45
N GLU A 19 -11.23 9.55 -2.30
CA GLU A 19 -10.42 9.20 -1.12
C GLU A 19 -11.33 8.64 -0.03
N GLY A 20 -10.80 7.75 0.80
CA GLY A 20 -11.53 7.16 1.92
C GLY A 20 -10.60 6.76 3.04
N LEU A 21 -11.14 6.55 4.24
CA LEU A 21 -10.42 6.01 5.38
C LEU A 21 -10.89 4.57 5.59
N VAL A 22 -9.94 3.65 5.70
CA VAL A 22 -10.22 2.22 5.88
C VAL A 22 -9.28 1.63 6.92
N ASP A 23 -9.72 0.56 7.55
CA ASP A 23 -8.86 -0.23 8.46
C ASP A 23 -7.84 -1.06 7.68
N ASP A 24 -6.84 -1.59 8.38
CA ASP A 24 -5.78 -2.43 7.79
C ASP A 24 -6.35 -3.68 7.08
N VAL A 25 -7.38 -4.30 7.66
CA VAL A 25 -8.08 -5.45 7.06
C VAL A 25 -8.72 -5.07 5.73
N THR A 26 -9.51 -4.00 5.73
CA THR A 26 -10.19 -3.49 4.52
C THR A 26 -9.19 -2.97 3.50
N LEU A 27 -8.06 -2.38 3.92
CA LEU A 27 -6.98 -2.02 3.01
C LEU A 27 -6.46 -3.26 2.27
N ASN A 28 -6.16 -4.35 2.99
CA ASN A 28 -5.67 -5.58 2.36
C ASN A 28 -6.66 -6.12 1.33
N GLU A 29 -7.96 -6.15 1.67
CA GLU A 29 -9.01 -6.52 0.73
C GLU A 29 -9.05 -5.56 -0.48
N LEU A 30 -9.00 -4.24 -0.29
CA LEU A 30 -9.01 -3.29 -1.40
C LEU A 30 -7.79 -3.41 -2.33
N ILE A 31 -6.64 -3.84 -1.81
CA ILE A 31 -5.45 -4.15 -2.58
C ILE A 31 -5.65 -5.44 -3.37
N GLU A 32 -6.13 -6.50 -2.74
CA GLU A 32 -6.40 -7.79 -3.39
C GLU A 32 -7.43 -7.68 -4.52
N TRP A 33 -8.45 -6.86 -4.30
CA TRP A 33 -9.52 -6.60 -5.26
C TRP A 33 -9.19 -5.48 -6.26
N ASP A 34 -7.98 -4.90 -6.18
CA ASP A 34 -7.50 -3.92 -7.15
C ASP A 34 -8.43 -2.69 -7.26
N ARG A 35 -9.04 -2.30 -6.14
CA ARG A 35 -10.05 -1.22 -6.03
C ARG A 35 -9.45 0.14 -5.75
N ILE A 36 -8.27 0.17 -5.15
CA ILE A 36 -7.53 1.40 -4.87
C ILE A 36 -6.42 1.62 -5.90
N ARG A 37 -5.76 2.76 -5.83
CA ARG A 37 -4.56 3.09 -6.61
C ARG A 37 -3.40 3.37 -5.68
N GLN A 38 -3.65 4.10 -4.60
CA GLN A 38 -2.66 4.45 -3.59
C GLN A 38 -3.26 4.32 -2.20
N PHE A 39 -2.41 4.07 -1.21
CA PHE A 39 -2.76 4.20 0.20
C PHE A 39 -1.69 5.00 0.94
N TYR A 40 -2.11 5.77 1.92
CA TYR A 40 -1.25 6.59 2.75
C TYR A 40 -0.68 5.73 3.87
N ARG A 41 0.64 5.64 3.95
CA ARG A 41 1.30 4.87 4.98
C ARG A 41 1.72 5.81 6.12
N PRO A 42 0.97 5.89 7.23
CA PRO A 42 1.29 6.79 8.33
C PRO A 42 2.72 6.65 8.89
N PRO A 43 3.33 5.45 9.05
CA PRO A 43 4.70 5.36 9.55
C PRO A 43 5.76 5.90 8.58
N GLU A 44 5.48 6.00 7.28
CA GLU A 44 6.40 6.59 6.29
C GLU A 44 6.02 8.02 5.88
N GLY A 45 4.85 8.51 6.33
CA GLY A 45 4.34 9.84 5.98
C GLY A 45 4.13 10.06 4.48
N ARG A 46 3.89 9.00 3.70
CA ARG A 46 3.81 9.07 2.24
C ARG A 46 2.70 8.21 1.65
N TRP A 47 2.27 8.59 0.44
CA TRP A 47 1.40 7.76 -0.39
C TRP A 47 2.21 6.65 -1.07
N VAL A 48 1.69 5.44 -0.99
CA VAL A 48 2.26 4.22 -1.57
C VAL A 48 1.33 3.74 -2.67
N ASP A 49 1.85 3.67 -3.89
CA ASP A 49 1.11 3.19 -5.07
C ASP A 49 1.08 1.67 -5.08
N ILE A 50 -0.09 1.06 -5.16
CA ILE A 50 -0.22 -0.40 -5.18
C ILE A 50 0.17 -0.99 -6.54
N HIS A 51 0.22 -0.17 -7.59
CA HIS A 51 0.67 -0.60 -8.91
C HIS A 51 2.18 -0.44 -9.12
N THR A 52 2.79 0.54 -8.44
CA THR A 52 4.19 0.93 -8.66
C THR A 52 5.12 0.49 -7.52
N GLY A 53 4.58 0.20 -6.34
CA GLY A 53 5.32 -0.44 -5.26
C GLY A 53 5.45 -1.95 -5.52
N PRO A 54 6.55 -2.60 -5.08
CA PRO A 54 6.67 -4.05 -5.11
C PRO A 54 5.66 -4.66 -4.15
N VAL A 55 4.40 -4.73 -4.57
CA VAL A 55 3.43 -5.66 -4.00
C VAL A 55 4.09 -7.01 -4.18
N ARG A 56 4.57 -7.57 -3.07
CA ARG A 56 5.27 -8.85 -2.98
C ARG A 56 4.33 -9.97 -3.44
N ARG A 57 4.07 -10.05 -4.74
CA ARG A 57 3.59 -11.25 -5.42
C ARG A 57 4.81 -12.13 -5.65
N GLY A 58 4.99 -13.09 -4.73
CA GLY A 58 5.97 -14.17 -4.80
C GLY A 58 7.17 -13.94 -3.88
N VAL A 59 7.67 -14.91 -3.12
CA VAL A 59 7.95 -16.28 -3.59
C VAL A 59 8.33 -16.26 -5.08
N ARG A 60 9.28 -15.38 -5.46
CA ARG A 60 10.23 -15.54 -6.57
C ARG A 60 10.99 -14.23 -6.81
N ARG A 61 12.28 -14.26 -6.47
CA ARG A 61 13.39 -13.57 -7.15
C ARG A 61 13.06 -12.20 -7.80
N TYR A 62 13.04 -11.14 -6.99
CA TYR A 62 13.42 -9.82 -7.51
C TYR A 62 14.94 -9.83 -7.74
N ARG A 63 15.34 -10.20 -8.95
CA ARG A 63 16.62 -9.78 -9.54
C ARG A 63 16.35 -8.36 -10.03
N GLY A 64 16.71 -7.34 -9.24
CA GLY A 64 16.66 -5.96 -9.71
C GLY A 64 17.52 -5.83 -10.98
N PRO A 65 17.15 -4.97 -11.94
CA PRO A 65 18.12 -4.50 -12.90
C PRO A 65 19.13 -3.66 -12.12
N GLU A 66 20.30 -4.26 -11.96
CA GLU A 66 21.59 -3.60 -11.79
C GLU A 66 21.59 -2.32 -12.63
N ARG A 67 21.32 -1.16 -12.01
CA ARG A 67 21.70 0.13 -12.60
C ARG A 67 23.18 0.31 -12.28
N THR A 68 24.00 -0.42 -13.01
CA THR A 68 25.33 0.10 -13.36
C THR A 68 25.05 1.26 -14.30
N ASP A 69 25.22 2.49 -13.80
CA ASP A 69 25.65 3.57 -14.68
C ASP A 69 26.81 4.29 -14.01
N ILE A 70 27.84 4.38 -14.83
CA ILE A 70 29.21 4.76 -14.57
C ILE A 70 29.33 6.28 -14.70
N GLY A 71 29.94 6.91 -13.70
CA GLY A 71 30.45 8.27 -13.75
C GLY A 71 31.68 8.37 -12.89
#